data_AF-C4K0A9-F1
#
_entry.id   AF-C4K0A9-F1
#
_cell.length_a   1.000
_cell.length_b   1.000
_cell.length_c   1.000
_cell.angle_alpha   90.00
_cell.angle_beta   90.00
_cell.angle_gamma   90.00
#
_symmetry.space_group_name_H-M   'P 1'
#
loop_
_entity.id
_entity.type
_entity.pdbx_description
1 polymer ?
#
loop_
_entity_poly.entity_id
_entity_poly.type
_entity_poly.pdbx_seq_one_letter_code
_entity_poly.pdbx_strand_id
1 'polypeptide(L)'
;MRTLLWGPEVERERAAEAIEQLNQRAREINTKYRRQSAMGLIDYEDWTQAGGQLDLAIRDHHLYRSDARFYDVEDFIWERIANKQYPESWSVNWDDYQAQIEHREMRYTQNTLLSNSPLERSHAPGRGASGANRRRGPRLRTLGHRALLPQTPNRRERKGLLKRPYSQTRLGIIVPPDEVRLNPGLDDRYRWRIEKSAKHKTRYEGYLSKSLSTHSTSTYGRLCEGVGESFFAVHADDDRDPVIDPSSQASLSSLETTREEARYWRDIAENASAEILQLRSELGDLRKMNRGLFNCARAFFTKARLFQDHAQVLEAHLHTYMGEMSVLMENFKKGIQFRPPILLPSPPKQKPVCTVAQ
;
A
#
# COMPACT_ATOMS: atom_id res chain seq x y z
N MET A 1 -8.57 -8.15 -12.91
CA MET A 1 -8.12 -7.52 -11.66
C MET A 1 -6.75 -6.88 -11.77
N ARG A 2 -5.64 -7.63 -11.80
CA ARG A 2 -4.30 -7.01 -11.98
C ARG A 2 -4.22 -6.10 -13.21
N THR A 3 -4.84 -6.51 -14.32
CA THR A 3 -4.97 -5.70 -15.54
C THR A 3 -5.76 -4.41 -15.33
N LEU A 4 -6.81 -4.39 -14.49
CA LEU A 4 -7.56 -3.17 -14.18
C LEU A 4 -6.75 -2.16 -13.37
N LEU A 5 -5.84 -2.64 -12.51
CA LEU A 5 -5.03 -1.76 -11.67
C LEU A 5 -3.77 -1.27 -12.39
N TRP A 6 -3.09 -2.15 -13.13
CA TRP A 6 -1.74 -1.88 -13.64
C TRP A 6 -1.62 -1.89 -15.16
N GLY A 7 -2.67 -2.34 -15.86
CA GLY A 7 -2.69 -2.37 -17.31
C GLY A 7 -2.72 -0.95 -17.91
N PRO A 8 -2.28 -0.79 -19.17
CA PRO A 8 -2.54 0.44 -19.92
C PRO A 8 -4.04 0.66 -20.08
N GLU A 9 -4.45 1.91 -20.32
CA GLU A 9 -5.85 2.33 -20.41
C GLU A 9 -6.70 1.43 -21.31
N VAL A 10 -6.22 1.12 -22.52
CA VAL A 10 -6.90 0.23 -23.47
C VAL A 10 -7.09 -1.20 -22.92
N GLU A 11 -6.12 -1.72 -22.16
CA GLU A 11 -6.26 -3.04 -21.54
C GLU A 11 -7.20 -3.01 -20.33
N ARG A 12 -7.25 -1.88 -19.61
CA ARG A 12 -8.21 -1.68 -18.52
C ARG A 12 -9.64 -1.66 -19.04
N GLU A 13 -9.89 -0.92 -20.12
CA GLU A 13 -11.21 -0.89 -20.78
C GLU A 13 -11.66 -2.29 -21.18
N ARG A 14 -10.81 -3.06 -21.87
CA ARG A 14 -11.13 -4.45 -22.24
C ARG A 14 -11.36 -5.35 -21.04
N ALA A 15 -10.58 -5.18 -19.97
CA ALA A 15 -10.75 -5.95 -18.75
C ALA A 15 -12.06 -5.57 -18.01
N ALA A 16 -12.45 -4.30 -18.06
CA ALA A 16 -13.72 -3.80 -17.51
C ALA A 16 -14.91 -4.39 -18.28
N GLU A 17 -14.88 -4.34 -19.61
CA GLU A 17 -15.88 -4.99 -20.48
C GLU A 17 -16.01 -6.48 -20.19
N ALA A 18 -14.89 -7.18 -20.04
CA ALA A 18 -14.90 -8.62 -19.73
C ALA A 18 -15.55 -8.91 -18.37
N ILE A 19 -15.35 -8.05 -17.36
CA ILE A 19 -16.00 -8.19 -16.05
C ILE A 19 -17.48 -7.83 -16.14
N GLU A 20 -17.87 -6.81 -16.90
CA GLU A 20 -19.29 -6.49 -17.09
C GLU A 20 -20.03 -7.64 -17.78
N GLN A 21 -19.42 -8.31 -18.77
CA GLN A 21 -19.98 -9.52 -19.37
C GLN A 21 -20.15 -10.66 -18.36
N LEU A 22 -19.20 -10.84 -17.44
CA LEU A 22 -19.31 -11.83 -16.35
C LEU A 22 -20.41 -11.45 -15.36
N ASN A 23 -20.51 -10.18 -14.99
CA ASN A 23 -21.57 -9.64 -14.14
C ASN A 23 -22.94 -9.87 -14.79
N GLN A 24 -23.07 -9.65 -16.09
CA GLN A 24 -24.30 -9.88 -16.83
C GLN A 24 -24.73 -11.35 -16.77
N ARG A 25 -23.79 -12.29 -17.01
CA ARG A 25 -24.06 -13.73 -16.85
C ARG A 25 -24.44 -14.10 -15.41
N ALA A 26 -23.81 -13.48 -14.42
CA ALA A 26 -24.16 -13.70 -13.02
C ALA A 26 -25.60 -13.22 -12.71
N ARG A 27 -26.02 -12.05 -13.22
CA ARG A 27 -27.40 -11.54 -13.11
C ARG A 27 -28.41 -12.51 -13.74
N GLU A 28 -28.11 -13.05 -14.92
CA GLU A 28 -28.96 -14.03 -15.61
C GLU A 28 -29.12 -15.32 -14.79
N ILE A 29 -28.02 -15.85 -14.25
CA ILE A 29 -28.03 -17.03 -13.36
C ILE A 29 -28.84 -16.73 -12.10
N ASN A 30 -28.58 -15.60 -11.45
CA ASN A 30 -29.31 -15.20 -10.24
C ASN A 30 -30.81 -15.12 -10.50
N THR A 31 -31.22 -14.49 -11.60
CA THR A 31 -32.61 -14.41 -12.04
C THR A 31 -33.21 -15.80 -12.27
N LYS A 32 -32.51 -16.68 -13.00
CA LYS A 32 -32.96 -18.05 -13.30
C LYS A 32 -33.22 -18.87 -12.04
N TYR A 33 -32.40 -18.70 -11.01
CA TYR A 33 -32.51 -19.43 -9.74
C TYR A 33 -33.22 -18.65 -8.62
N ARG A 34 -33.94 -17.57 -8.95
CA ARG A 34 -34.67 -16.72 -7.99
C ARG A 34 -33.80 -16.18 -6.83
N ARG A 35 -32.53 -15.89 -7.10
CA ARG A 35 -31.61 -15.21 -6.18
C ARG A 35 -31.69 -13.70 -6.38
N GLN A 36 -31.13 -12.94 -5.44
CA GLN A 36 -30.98 -11.49 -5.61
C GLN A 36 -30.09 -11.20 -6.83
N SER A 37 -30.55 -10.35 -7.75
CA SER A 37 -29.85 -10.05 -9.01
C SER A 37 -28.43 -9.52 -8.79
N ALA A 38 -28.22 -8.73 -7.73
CA ALA A 38 -26.94 -8.13 -7.37
C ALA A 38 -25.95 -9.07 -6.66
N MET A 39 -26.33 -10.32 -6.39
CA MET A 39 -25.49 -11.25 -5.63
C MET A 39 -24.26 -11.68 -6.44
N GLY A 40 -23.06 -11.51 -5.85
CA GLY A 40 -21.81 -11.97 -6.45
C GLY A 40 -21.33 -11.14 -7.65
N LEU A 41 -21.84 -9.91 -7.83
CA LEU A 41 -21.31 -8.99 -8.83
C LEU A 41 -19.97 -8.40 -8.36
N ILE A 42 -19.06 -8.25 -9.31
CA ILE A 42 -17.76 -7.61 -9.08
C ILE A 42 -17.90 -6.12 -9.40
N ASP A 43 -17.57 -5.28 -8.43
CA ASP A 43 -17.50 -3.84 -8.60
C ASP A 43 -16.19 -3.46 -9.31
N TYR A 44 -16.24 -3.36 -10.64
CA TYR A 44 -15.05 -3.11 -11.46
C TYR A 44 -14.79 -1.61 -11.70
N GLU A 45 -15.78 -0.74 -11.46
CA GLU A 45 -15.66 0.71 -11.64
C GLU A 45 -14.63 1.27 -10.66
N ASP A 46 -14.78 0.91 -9.38
CA ASP A 46 -13.84 1.26 -8.31
C ASP A 46 -12.40 0.84 -8.64
N TRP A 47 -12.23 -0.34 -9.23
CA TRP A 47 -10.92 -0.88 -9.63
C TRP A 47 -10.31 -0.20 -10.84
N THR A 48 -11.15 0.20 -11.79
CA THR A 48 -10.71 0.97 -12.96
C THR A 48 -10.28 2.36 -12.54
N GLN A 49 -11.05 3.01 -11.66
CA GLN A 49 -10.71 4.32 -11.09
C GLN A 49 -9.42 4.26 -10.26
N ALA A 50 -9.27 3.23 -9.43
CA ALA A 50 -8.04 3.00 -8.66
C ALA A 50 -6.83 2.84 -9.58
N GLY A 51 -6.94 2.10 -10.69
CA GLY A 51 -5.89 2.00 -11.69
C GLY A 51 -5.49 3.35 -12.28
N GLY A 52 -6.46 4.22 -12.57
CA GLY A 52 -6.19 5.60 -13.01
C GLY A 52 -5.47 6.43 -11.94
N GLN A 53 -5.83 6.28 -10.67
CA GLN A 53 -5.14 6.96 -9.57
C GLN A 53 -3.70 6.46 -9.38
N LEU A 54 -3.43 5.16 -9.59
CA LEU A 54 -2.08 4.61 -9.57
C LEU A 54 -1.20 5.20 -10.68
N ASP A 55 -1.75 5.42 -11.88
CA ASP A 55 -1.00 6.11 -12.94
C ASP A 55 -0.59 7.53 -12.52
N LEU A 56 -1.52 8.24 -11.88
CA LEU A 56 -1.25 9.56 -11.35
C LEU A 56 -0.27 9.54 -10.17
N ALA A 57 -0.28 8.48 -9.35
CA ALA A 57 0.69 8.29 -8.28
C ALA A 57 2.11 8.11 -8.84
N ILE A 58 2.26 7.28 -9.88
CA ILE A 58 3.54 7.10 -10.57
C ILE A 58 4.05 8.42 -11.17
N ARG A 59 3.15 9.20 -11.79
CA ARG A 59 3.49 10.54 -12.29
C ARG A 59 3.98 11.45 -11.17
N ASP A 60 3.25 11.50 -10.06
CA ASP A 60 3.58 12.36 -8.92
C ASP A 60 4.88 11.92 -8.23
N HIS A 61 5.20 10.62 -8.25
CA HIS A 61 6.50 10.11 -7.83
C HIS A 61 7.64 10.69 -8.69
N HIS A 62 7.49 10.64 -10.02
CA HIS A 62 8.53 11.15 -10.93
C HIS A 62 8.68 12.67 -10.87
N LEU A 63 7.57 13.41 -10.76
CA LEU A 63 7.58 14.89 -10.77
C LEU A 63 7.89 15.50 -9.41
N TYR A 64 7.38 14.92 -8.32
CA TYR A 64 7.39 15.53 -6.99
C TYR A 64 8.04 14.65 -5.93
N ARG A 65 8.51 13.44 -6.28
CA ARG A 65 9.03 12.44 -5.31
C ARG A 65 8.03 12.15 -4.19
N SER A 66 6.74 12.15 -4.54
CA SER A 66 5.63 11.94 -3.61
C SER A 66 4.94 10.61 -3.86
N ASP A 67 4.80 9.81 -2.80
CA ASP A 67 4.07 8.54 -2.79
C ASP A 67 2.73 8.63 -2.07
N ALA A 68 2.27 9.83 -1.70
CA ALA A 68 1.07 10.01 -0.91
C ALA A 68 -0.17 9.39 -1.58
N ARG A 69 -0.34 9.62 -2.89
CA ARG A 69 -1.47 9.08 -3.67
C ARG A 69 -1.44 7.56 -3.76
N PHE A 70 -0.26 6.92 -3.76
CA PHE A 70 -0.18 5.46 -3.72
C PHE A 70 -0.83 4.92 -2.45
N TYR A 71 -0.50 5.49 -1.29
CA TYR A 71 -1.06 5.05 -0.01
C TYR A 71 -2.56 5.30 0.08
N ASP A 72 -3.06 6.40 -0.48
CA ASP A 72 -4.50 6.66 -0.55
C ASP A 72 -5.24 5.57 -1.37
N VAL A 73 -4.63 5.10 -2.46
CA VAL A 73 -5.21 4.01 -3.28
C VAL A 73 -5.06 2.64 -2.60
N GLU A 74 -3.93 2.39 -1.93
CA GLU A 74 -3.71 1.17 -1.15
C GLU A 74 -4.80 1.02 -0.07
N ASP A 75 -5.04 2.08 0.72
CA ASP A 75 -6.07 2.12 1.76
C ASP A 75 -7.47 1.90 1.17
N PHE A 76 -7.79 2.57 0.04
CA PHE A 76 -9.07 2.42 -0.65
C PHE A 76 -9.33 0.97 -1.10
N ILE A 77 -8.33 0.32 -1.71
CA ILE A 77 -8.45 -1.06 -2.19
C ILE A 77 -8.54 -2.03 -1.01
N TRP A 78 -7.75 -1.80 0.03
CA TRP A 78 -7.78 -2.63 1.24
C TRP A 78 -9.17 -2.61 1.89
N GLU A 79 -9.79 -1.43 2.03
CA GLU A 79 -11.12 -1.29 2.60
C GLU A 79 -12.16 -2.08 1.80
N ARG A 80 -12.10 -2.00 0.47
CA ARG A 80 -13.00 -2.74 -0.43
C ARG A 80 -12.80 -4.25 -0.33
N ILE A 81 -11.56 -4.72 -0.27
CA ILE A 81 -11.26 -6.15 -0.08
C ILE A 81 -11.86 -6.63 1.24
N ALA A 82 -11.65 -5.89 2.33
CA ALA A 82 -12.18 -6.25 3.64
C ALA A 82 -13.72 -6.24 3.68
N ASN A 83 -14.36 -5.17 3.17
CA ASN A 83 -15.80 -4.98 3.26
C ASN A 83 -16.61 -5.86 2.29
N LYS A 84 -16.04 -6.19 1.12
CA LYS A 84 -16.72 -6.98 0.07
C LYS A 84 -16.24 -8.44 0.00
N GLN A 85 -15.34 -8.84 0.90
CA GLN A 85 -14.76 -10.19 0.96
C GLN A 85 -14.10 -10.62 -0.36
N TYR A 86 -13.42 -9.67 -1.04
CA TYR A 86 -12.66 -10.01 -2.23
C TYR A 86 -11.39 -10.79 -1.87
N PRO A 87 -10.79 -11.51 -2.83
CA PRO A 87 -9.51 -12.19 -2.60
C PRO A 87 -8.39 -11.22 -2.22
N GLU A 88 -7.59 -11.56 -1.21
CA GLU A 88 -6.41 -10.78 -0.82
C GLU A 88 -5.39 -10.63 -1.95
N SER A 89 -5.37 -11.57 -2.91
CA SER A 89 -4.52 -11.48 -4.10
C SER A 89 -4.85 -10.31 -5.03
N TRP A 90 -5.92 -9.57 -4.77
CA TRP A 90 -6.29 -8.34 -5.49
C TRP A 90 -5.74 -7.08 -4.84
N SER A 91 -5.01 -7.20 -3.72
CA SER A 91 -4.35 -6.06 -3.07
C SER A 91 -3.33 -5.40 -4.00
N VAL A 92 -3.11 -4.11 -3.74
CA VAL A 92 -1.99 -3.37 -4.31
C VAL A 92 -0.81 -3.53 -3.36
N ASN A 93 0.34 -3.92 -3.90
CA ASN A 93 1.57 -4.11 -3.13
C ASN A 93 2.60 -3.05 -3.54
N TRP A 94 3.42 -2.66 -2.57
CA TRP A 94 4.52 -1.72 -2.80
C TRP A 94 5.49 -2.20 -3.90
N ASP A 95 5.80 -3.50 -3.93
CA ASP A 95 6.72 -4.08 -4.92
C ASP A 95 6.18 -3.94 -6.36
N ASP A 96 4.87 -4.13 -6.56
CA ASP A 96 4.22 -3.93 -7.87
C ASP A 96 4.28 -2.46 -8.28
N TYR A 97 4.07 -1.55 -7.33
CA TYR A 97 4.16 -0.11 -7.55
C TYR A 97 5.58 0.33 -7.93
N GLN A 98 6.60 -0.15 -7.21
CA GLN A 98 8.00 0.14 -7.54
C GLN A 98 8.36 -0.39 -8.93
N ALA A 99 7.98 -1.63 -9.25
CA ALA A 99 8.20 -2.19 -10.58
C ALA A 99 7.54 -1.33 -11.69
N GLN A 100 6.39 -0.73 -11.41
CA GLN A 100 5.70 0.16 -12.34
C GLN A 100 6.35 1.54 -12.45
N ILE A 101 6.91 2.08 -11.37
CA ILE A 101 7.72 3.30 -11.40
C ILE A 101 8.93 3.08 -12.32
N GLU A 102 9.67 1.99 -12.11
CA GLU A 102 10.86 1.61 -12.90
C GLU A 102 10.50 1.38 -14.37
N HIS A 103 9.45 0.61 -14.63
CA HIS A 103 8.98 0.33 -15.99
C HIS A 103 8.62 1.61 -16.76
N ARG A 104 8.08 2.63 -16.07
CA ARG A 104 7.65 3.89 -16.69
C ARG A 104 8.70 5.00 -16.63
N GLU A 105 9.83 4.78 -15.95
CA GLU A 105 10.94 5.73 -15.83
C GLU A 105 11.48 6.16 -17.19
N MET A 106 11.47 5.27 -18.19
CA MET A 106 11.90 5.58 -19.56
C MET A 106 11.03 6.66 -20.24
N ARG A 107 9.73 6.74 -19.93
CA ARG A 107 8.83 7.74 -20.53
C ARG A 107 9.06 9.13 -19.93
N TYR A 108 9.35 9.21 -18.63
CA TYR A 108 9.56 10.48 -17.96
C TYR A 108 10.97 11.03 -18.19
N THR A 109 11.99 10.16 -18.25
CA THR A 109 13.36 10.58 -18.58
C THR A 109 13.47 11.15 -20.00
N GLN A 110 12.77 10.59 -21.00
CA GLN A 110 12.74 11.16 -22.36
C GLN A 110 12.08 12.53 -22.43
N ASN A 111 10.96 12.74 -21.72
CA ASN A 111 10.28 14.03 -21.70
C ASN A 111 11.06 15.13 -20.96
N THR A 112 11.78 14.78 -19.88
CA THR A 112 12.64 15.73 -19.15
C THR A 112 13.89 16.12 -19.95
N LEU A 113 14.43 15.23 -20.79
CA LEU A 113 15.54 15.56 -21.70
C LEU A 113 15.09 16.43 -22.87
N LEU A 114 13.86 16.26 -23.37
CA LEU A 114 13.30 17.10 -24.42
C LEU A 114 12.86 18.50 -23.91
N SER A 115 12.42 18.62 -22.65
CA SER A 115 12.04 19.91 -22.06
C SER A 115 13.22 20.79 -21.65
N ASN A 116 14.43 20.22 -21.56
CA ASN A 116 15.66 20.94 -21.23
C ASN A 116 16.56 21.19 -22.44
N SER A 117 16.04 21.04 -23.66
CA SER A 117 16.79 21.38 -24.87
C SER A 117 16.88 22.92 -25.02
N PRO A 118 18.09 23.52 -25.03
CA PRO A 118 18.25 24.95 -25.21
C PRO A 118 17.83 25.34 -26.63
N LEU A 119 16.87 26.26 -26.74
CA LEU A 119 16.56 26.93 -28.00
C LEU A 119 17.80 27.64 -28.55
N GLU A 120 18.04 27.37 -29.82
CA GLU A 120 19.13 27.81 -30.67
C GLU A 120 19.35 29.35 -30.66
N ARG A 121 20.61 29.76 -30.55
CA ARG A 121 21.16 30.88 -31.32
C ARG A 121 22.39 30.41 -32.07
N SER A 122 22.15 30.06 -33.34
CA SER A 122 23.00 30.32 -34.52
C SER A 122 24.52 30.46 -34.32
N HIS A 123 25.28 29.46 -34.80
CA HIS A 123 26.27 29.62 -35.87
C HIS A 123 26.78 28.23 -36.33
N ALA A 124 26.73 27.99 -37.64
CA ALA A 124 27.23 26.79 -38.35
C ALA A 124 28.74 26.94 -38.69
N PRO A 125 29.39 25.99 -39.40
CA PRO A 125 29.40 24.52 -39.28
C PRO A 125 30.84 23.96 -39.16
N GLY A 126 31.00 22.77 -38.58
CA GLY A 126 32.30 22.07 -38.51
C GLY A 126 32.15 20.56 -38.63
N ARG A 127 32.72 20.01 -39.71
CA ARG A 127 32.76 18.58 -40.09
C ARG A 127 33.49 17.72 -39.06
N GLY A 128 33.12 16.44 -38.94
CA GLY A 128 34.02 15.43 -38.39
C GLY A 128 33.40 14.10 -37.93
N ALA A 129 33.36 13.13 -38.83
CA ALA A 129 33.67 11.70 -38.65
C ALA A 129 32.96 10.84 -37.57
N SER A 130 32.22 9.84 -38.07
CA SER A 130 32.35 8.40 -37.83
C SER A 130 32.71 7.86 -36.44
N GLY A 131 31.87 6.94 -35.94
CA GLY A 131 32.28 5.98 -34.91
C GLY A 131 31.16 5.05 -34.46
N ALA A 132 31.03 3.90 -35.12
CA ALA A 132 30.14 2.80 -34.72
C ALA A 132 30.70 1.99 -33.54
N ASN A 133 29.83 1.54 -32.63
CA ASN A 133 29.92 0.26 -31.89
C ASN A 133 28.67 0.12 -30.99
N ARG A 134 27.67 -0.72 -31.27
CA ARG A 134 27.60 -2.19 -31.13
C ARG A 134 28.20 -2.76 -29.83
N ARG A 135 27.30 -3.47 -29.11
CA ARG A 135 27.48 -4.74 -28.37
C ARG A 135 27.78 -4.67 -26.86
N ARG A 136 26.79 -5.11 -26.06
CA ARG A 136 26.75 -6.36 -25.26
C ARG A 136 26.15 -6.12 -23.86
N GLY A 137 24.99 -6.72 -23.60
CA GLY A 137 24.64 -7.17 -22.25
C GLY A 137 25.60 -8.27 -21.77
N PRO A 138 25.60 -8.63 -20.49
CA PRO A 138 24.91 -9.88 -20.16
C PRO A 138 24.29 -9.99 -18.75
N ARG A 139 23.24 -10.82 -18.71
CA ARG A 139 22.94 -11.91 -17.74
C ARG A 139 22.76 -11.59 -16.24
N LEU A 140 21.48 -11.64 -15.87
CA LEU A 140 20.89 -12.56 -14.86
C LEU A 140 21.89 -13.43 -14.08
N ARG A 141 21.96 -13.18 -12.77
CA ARG A 141 22.20 -14.21 -11.76
C ARG A 141 21.06 -14.20 -10.75
N THR A 142 20.34 -15.31 -10.73
CA THR A 142 19.44 -15.77 -9.68
C THR A 142 20.21 -15.98 -8.38
N LEU A 143 19.76 -15.34 -7.30
CA LEU A 143 20.07 -15.72 -5.93
C LEU A 143 18.76 -15.70 -5.15
N GLY A 144 18.31 -16.90 -4.77
CA GLY A 144 17.18 -17.08 -3.89
C GLY A 144 17.57 -16.70 -2.47
N HIS A 145 16.85 -15.74 -1.90
CA HIS A 145 16.74 -15.58 -0.46
C HIS A 145 15.31 -15.21 -0.11
N ARG A 146 14.63 -16.15 0.55
CA ARG A 146 13.33 -16.00 1.18
C ARG A 146 13.53 -15.15 2.44
N ALA A 147 13.37 -13.83 2.29
CA ALA A 147 13.37 -12.90 3.41
C ALA A 147 11.93 -12.71 3.91
N LEU A 148 11.73 -13.00 5.20
CA LEU A 148 10.53 -12.66 5.96
C LEU A 148 10.38 -11.13 5.96
N LEU A 149 9.34 -10.60 5.34
CA LEU A 149 9.12 -9.15 5.34
C LEU A 149 8.52 -8.66 6.68
N PRO A 150 8.94 -7.47 7.15
CA PRO A 150 8.46 -6.87 8.39
C PRO A 150 7.03 -6.35 8.24
N GLN A 151 6.27 -6.39 9.34
CA GLN A 151 4.95 -5.77 9.41
C GLN A 151 5.06 -4.27 9.14
N THR A 152 4.22 -3.78 8.22
CA THR A 152 4.15 -2.37 7.84
C THR A 152 3.52 -1.53 8.97
N PRO A 153 4.13 -0.42 9.39
CA PRO A 153 3.61 0.43 10.46
C PRO A 153 2.39 1.26 10.01
N ASN A 154 1.50 1.56 10.96
CA ASN A 154 0.24 2.29 10.74
C ASN A 154 0.48 3.75 10.27
N ARG A 155 -0.50 4.32 9.56
CA ARG A 155 -0.54 5.68 8.95
C ARG A 155 0.08 6.82 9.80
N ARG A 156 -0.03 6.76 11.13
CA ARG A 156 0.51 7.76 12.08
C ARG A 156 2.02 7.63 12.30
N GLU A 157 2.55 6.42 12.23
CA GLU A 157 3.98 6.11 12.40
C GLU A 157 4.77 6.38 11.10
N ARG A 158 4.14 6.20 9.92
CA ARG A 158 4.75 6.49 8.61
C ARG A 158 4.96 7.99 8.33
N LYS A 159 4.04 8.87 8.77
CA LYS A 159 4.25 10.33 8.66
C LYS A 159 5.45 10.84 9.48
N GLY A 160 5.86 10.11 10.53
CA GLY A 160 7.04 10.43 11.32
C GLY A 160 8.38 10.13 10.62
N LEU A 161 8.39 9.21 9.66
CA LEU A 161 9.60 8.70 8.99
C LEU A 161 9.99 9.48 7.71
N LEU A 162 9.11 10.34 7.19
CA LEU A 162 9.39 11.23 6.05
C LEU A 162 10.23 12.47 6.42
N LYS A 163 10.76 12.54 7.66
CA LYS A 163 11.69 13.59 8.07
C LYS A 163 13.08 13.35 7.46
N ARG A 164 13.27 13.70 6.19
CA ARG A 164 14.61 14.03 5.68
C ARG A 164 15.07 15.37 6.28
N PRO A 165 16.38 15.55 6.51
CA PRO A 165 16.93 16.71 7.20
C PRO A 165 17.03 17.89 6.23
N TYR A 166 15.91 18.55 5.93
CA TYR A 166 15.97 19.89 5.35
C TYR A 166 16.08 20.91 6.51
N SER A 167 17.21 21.63 6.49
CA SER A 167 17.63 22.78 7.31
C SER A 167 17.66 22.61 8.84
N GLN A 168 18.84 22.20 9.33
CA GLN A 168 19.26 22.29 10.73
C GLN A 168 19.70 23.71 11.15
N THR A 169 19.46 24.74 10.33
CA THR A 169 19.72 26.14 10.69
C THR A 169 18.42 26.76 11.19
N ARG A 170 18.07 26.50 12.46
CA ARG A 170 16.80 26.92 13.08
C ARG A 170 16.89 28.29 13.74
N LEU A 171 15.86 29.12 13.50
CA LEU A 171 15.58 30.44 14.08
C LEU A 171 15.12 30.40 15.56
N GLY A 172 15.42 29.35 16.31
CA GLY A 172 15.04 29.23 17.73
C GLY A 172 13.54 29.02 18.02
N ILE A 173 12.64 29.23 17.05
CA ILE A 173 11.20 29.00 17.20
C ILE A 173 10.88 27.54 16.82
N ILE A 174 10.32 26.78 17.76
CA ILE A 174 9.84 25.41 17.53
C ILE A 174 8.33 25.47 17.29
N VAL A 175 7.92 25.43 16.03
CA VAL A 175 6.50 25.32 15.63
C VAL A 175 6.23 23.91 15.09
N PRO A 176 5.22 23.19 15.61
CA PRO A 176 4.75 21.93 15.03
C PRO A 176 4.33 22.11 13.56
N PRO A 177 4.62 21.15 12.65
CA PRO A 177 4.27 21.29 11.23
C PRO A 177 2.77 21.54 10.94
N ASP A 178 1.90 21.07 11.83
CA ASP A 178 0.45 21.23 11.80
C ASP A 178 -0.04 22.63 12.21
N GLU A 179 0.82 23.40 12.89
CA GLU A 179 0.54 24.79 13.31
C GLU A 179 1.10 25.82 12.30
N VAL A 180 1.78 25.36 11.24
CA VAL A 180 2.31 26.24 10.20
C VAL A 180 1.21 26.61 9.19
N ARG A 181 0.81 27.88 9.23
CA ARG A 181 -0.13 28.59 8.38
C ARG A 181 0.63 29.46 7.39
N LEU A 182 0.23 29.41 6.13
CA LEU A 182 0.80 30.26 5.08
C LEU A 182 0.38 31.73 5.23
N ASN A 183 -0.80 31.96 5.79
CA ASN A 183 -1.31 33.28 6.12
C ASN A 183 -1.60 33.31 7.64
N PRO A 184 -0.59 33.64 8.47
CA PRO A 184 -0.76 33.76 9.91
C PRO A 184 -1.74 34.90 10.23
N GLY A 185 -2.69 34.64 11.12
CA GLY A 185 -3.59 35.65 11.68
C GLY A 185 -2.88 36.53 12.71
N LEU A 186 -3.59 37.53 13.23
CA LEU A 186 -3.06 38.44 14.25
C LEU A 186 -2.71 37.74 15.58
N ASP A 187 -3.35 36.60 15.86
CA ASP A 187 -3.12 35.80 17.08
C ASP A 187 -2.00 34.76 16.95
N ASP A 188 -1.43 34.59 15.75
CA ASP A 188 -0.39 33.59 15.51
C ASP A 188 0.98 34.11 16.02
N ARG A 189 1.75 33.24 16.70
CA ARG A 189 3.02 33.61 17.35
C ARG A 189 4.17 33.97 16.40
N TYR A 190 3.95 33.84 15.10
CA TYR A 190 4.96 34.13 14.08
C TYR A 190 4.30 34.75 12.85
N ARG A 191 5.14 35.41 12.04
CA ARG A 191 4.77 35.98 10.75
C ARG A 191 5.85 35.71 9.72
N TRP A 192 5.47 35.74 8.45
CA TRP A 192 6.44 35.59 7.35
C TRP A 192 7.13 36.92 7.05
N ARG A 193 8.47 36.93 7.12
CA ARG A 193 9.32 38.03 6.69
C ARG A 193 10.01 37.65 5.39
N ILE A 194 9.78 38.41 4.32
CA ILE A 194 10.44 38.21 3.03
C ILE A 194 11.71 39.06 2.99
N GLU A 195 12.85 38.45 2.66
CA GLU A 195 14.14 39.15 2.63
C GLU A 195 14.32 39.98 1.34
N LYS A 196 15.02 41.11 1.48
CA LYS A 196 14.92 42.34 0.67
C LYS A 196 15.54 42.26 -0.74
N SER A 197 15.10 41.33 -1.57
CA SER A 197 15.22 41.51 -3.02
C SER A 197 13.85 41.86 -3.59
N ALA A 198 13.75 43.01 -4.26
CA ALA A 198 12.50 43.54 -4.82
C ALA A 198 11.76 42.54 -5.73
N LYS A 199 12.51 41.62 -6.37
CA LYS A 199 11.97 40.52 -7.19
C LYS A 199 11.39 39.36 -6.37
N HIS A 200 11.97 39.05 -5.22
CA HIS A 200 11.49 37.97 -4.34
C HIS A 200 10.27 38.42 -3.52
N LYS A 201 10.23 39.70 -3.11
CA LYS A 201 9.06 40.29 -2.43
C LYS A 201 7.79 40.14 -3.28
N THR A 202 7.80 40.63 -4.52
CA THR A 202 6.64 40.53 -5.42
C THR A 202 6.25 39.08 -5.78
N ARG A 203 7.22 38.17 -5.85
CA ARG A 203 6.96 36.75 -6.18
C ARG A 203 6.28 35.99 -5.04
N TYR A 204 6.76 36.14 -3.80
CA TYR A 204 6.27 35.36 -2.65
C TYR A 204 5.12 36.01 -1.89
N GLU A 205 5.04 37.34 -1.86
CA GLU A 205 3.95 38.09 -1.21
C GLU A 205 2.59 37.74 -1.84
N GLY A 206 2.55 37.52 -3.16
CA GLY A 206 1.35 37.06 -3.86
C GLY A 206 0.96 35.60 -3.56
N TYR A 207 1.88 34.76 -3.08
CA TYR A 207 1.59 33.39 -2.67
C TYR A 207 1.20 33.29 -1.19
N LEU A 208 1.84 34.08 -0.32
CA LEU A 208 1.59 34.11 1.12
C LEU A 208 0.29 34.84 1.49
N SER A 209 -0.13 35.82 0.68
CA SER A 209 -1.38 36.58 0.90
C SER A 209 -2.64 35.85 0.45
N LYS A 210 -2.53 34.75 -0.32
CA LYS A 210 -3.67 34.01 -0.86
C LYS A 210 -3.93 32.76 -0.03
N SER A 211 -5.20 32.47 0.22
CA SER A 211 -5.62 31.14 0.66
C SER A 211 -5.37 30.14 -0.46
N LEU A 212 -4.23 29.45 -0.41
CA LEU A 212 -3.94 28.40 -1.38
C LEU A 212 -4.94 27.26 -1.18
N SER A 213 -5.63 26.87 -2.27
CA SER A 213 -6.44 25.67 -2.23
C SER A 213 -5.54 24.44 -2.10
N THR A 214 -6.08 23.37 -1.54
CA THR A 214 -5.45 22.06 -1.38
C THR A 214 -4.89 21.47 -2.68
N HIS A 215 -5.30 21.98 -3.84
CA HIS A 215 -4.89 21.53 -5.16
C HIS A 215 -3.75 22.35 -5.78
N SER A 216 -3.19 23.33 -5.07
CA SER A 216 -2.13 24.21 -5.58
C SER A 216 -0.72 23.61 -5.44
N THR A 217 -0.53 22.36 -5.86
CA THR A 217 0.69 21.57 -5.62
C THR A 217 1.96 22.22 -6.18
N SER A 218 1.87 22.90 -7.33
CA SER A 218 3.01 23.63 -7.93
C SER A 218 3.41 24.87 -7.14
N THR A 219 2.45 25.53 -6.48
CA THR A 219 2.70 26.68 -5.60
C THR A 219 3.37 26.24 -4.31
N TYR A 220 2.95 25.11 -3.72
CA TYR A 220 3.61 24.53 -2.56
C TYR A 220 5.06 24.16 -2.85
N GLY A 221 5.36 23.55 -4.01
CA GLY A 221 6.75 23.27 -4.40
C GLY A 221 7.62 24.52 -4.41
N ARG A 222 7.12 25.62 -5.00
CA ARG A 222 7.84 26.91 -5.04
C ARG A 222 8.01 27.56 -3.66
N LEU A 223 7.05 27.38 -2.75
CA LEU A 223 7.17 27.86 -1.39
C LEU A 223 8.23 27.07 -0.63
N CYS A 224 8.24 25.74 -0.74
CA CYS A 224 9.25 24.89 -0.12
C CYS A 224 10.68 25.25 -0.54
N GLU A 225 10.89 25.61 -1.81
CA GLU A 225 12.18 26.09 -2.33
C GLU A 225 12.60 27.44 -1.72
N GLY A 226 11.65 28.30 -1.34
CA GLY A 226 11.93 29.65 -0.84
C GLY A 226 12.03 29.78 0.68
N VAL A 227 11.52 28.81 1.45
CA VAL A 227 11.58 28.83 2.93
C VAL A 227 13.03 28.75 3.39
N GLY A 228 13.48 29.73 4.18
CA GLY A 228 14.84 29.76 4.72
C GLY A 228 15.90 30.33 3.77
N GLU A 229 15.52 30.66 2.53
CA GLU A 229 16.40 31.35 1.58
C GLU A 229 15.86 32.73 1.19
N SER A 230 14.56 32.81 0.86
CA SER A 230 13.90 34.03 0.38
C SER A 230 12.93 34.62 1.39
N PHE A 231 12.35 33.80 2.25
CA PHE A 231 11.45 34.24 3.31
C PHE A 231 11.56 33.34 4.54
N PHE A 232 11.28 33.91 5.70
CA PHE A 232 11.57 33.34 7.01
C PHE A 232 10.39 33.53 7.96
N ALA A 233 10.15 32.57 8.84
CA ALA A 233 9.21 32.74 9.94
C ALA A 233 9.91 33.48 11.08
N VAL A 234 9.36 34.62 11.49
CA VAL A 234 9.90 35.50 12.54
C VAL A 234 8.84 35.66 13.63
N HIS A 235 9.24 35.83 14.90
CA HIS A 235 8.27 36.02 15.98
C HIS A 235 7.38 37.24 15.68
N ALA A 236 6.10 37.18 16.05
CA ALA A 236 5.18 38.30 15.80
C ALA A 236 5.66 39.61 16.46
N ASP A 237 6.37 39.49 17.59
CA ASP A 237 6.87 40.60 18.40
C ASP A 237 8.26 41.15 17.99
N ASP A 238 8.96 40.47 17.07
CA ASP A 238 10.33 40.80 16.65
C ASP A 238 10.42 42.04 15.72
N ASP A 239 9.42 42.92 15.73
CA ASP A 239 9.50 44.25 15.10
C ASP A 239 10.26 45.28 15.95
N ARG A 240 10.68 44.91 17.17
CA ARG A 240 11.44 45.79 18.05
C ARG A 240 12.91 45.43 18.00
N ASP A 241 13.75 46.40 17.64
CA ASP A 241 15.17 46.39 18.02
C ASP A 241 15.27 46.12 19.53
N PRO A 242 16.22 45.28 20.00
CA PRO A 242 16.23 44.77 21.35
C PRO A 242 16.59 45.88 22.35
N VAL A 243 15.57 46.54 22.90
CA VAL A 243 15.69 47.34 24.12
C VAL A 243 15.21 46.47 25.27
N ILE A 244 16.17 46.03 26.07
CA ILE A 244 15.96 45.26 27.30
C ILE A 244 15.34 46.23 28.33
N ASP A 245 14.05 46.07 28.62
CA ASP A 245 13.38 46.75 29.74
C ASP A 245 13.37 45.81 30.98
N PRO A 246 14.04 46.16 32.10
CA PRO A 246 14.15 45.30 33.28
C PRO A 246 12.95 45.34 34.24
N SER A 247 11.79 45.87 33.84
CA SER A 247 10.66 46.13 34.75
C SER A 247 9.48 45.14 34.68
N SER A 248 9.72 43.82 34.64
CA SER A 248 8.65 42.81 34.70
C SER A 248 8.75 41.90 35.93
N GLN A 249 8.49 42.46 37.12
CA GLN A 249 8.37 41.68 38.38
C GLN A 249 6.96 41.15 38.67
N ALA A 250 6.00 41.30 37.74
CA ALA A 250 4.62 40.84 37.91
C ALA A 250 4.40 39.33 37.60
N SER A 251 5.43 38.58 37.19
CA SER A 251 5.24 37.28 36.51
C SER A 251 5.47 36.01 37.34
N LEU A 252 5.80 36.07 38.64
CA LEU A 252 6.17 34.87 39.39
C LEU A 252 4.97 33.98 39.78
N SER A 253 3.83 34.56 40.16
CA SER A 253 2.62 33.80 40.52
C SER A 253 1.96 33.11 39.33
N SER A 254 1.99 33.74 38.14
CA SER A 254 1.52 33.11 36.90
C SER A 254 2.44 31.98 36.42
N LEU A 255 3.74 32.06 36.73
CA LEU A 255 4.72 31.02 36.40
C LEU A 255 4.57 29.76 37.27
N GLU A 256 4.11 29.90 38.52
CA GLU A 256 3.88 28.75 39.40
C GLU A 256 2.62 27.96 38.99
N THR A 257 1.52 28.65 38.66
CA THR A 257 0.30 28.00 38.15
C THR A 257 0.57 27.20 36.86
N THR A 258 1.33 27.79 35.92
CA THR A 258 1.70 27.09 34.67
C THR A 258 2.64 25.90 34.93
N ARG A 259 3.45 25.93 35.99
CA ARG A 259 4.33 24.81 36.36
C ARG A 259 3.56 23.64 36.97
N GLU A 260 2.54 23.92 37.78
CA GLU A 260 1.66 22.90 38.34
C GLU A 260 0.79 22.24 37.26
N GLU A 261 0.20 23.03 36.36
CA GLU A 261 -0.52 22.52 35.20
C GLU A 261 0.39 21.66 34.31
N ALA A 262 1.62 22.09 34.05
CA ALA A 262 2.58 21.31 33.27
C ALA A 262 2.98 19.98 33.95
N ARG A 263 2.94 19.90 35.28
CA ARG A 263 3.14 18.63 36.02
C ARG A 263 1.91 17.74 35.87
N TYR A 264 0.72 18.28 36.10
CA TYR A 264 -0.53 17.54 35.94
C TYR A 264 -0.68 16.91 34.55
N TRP A 265 -0.42 17.68 33.49
CA TRP A 265 -0.48 17.18 32.11
C TRP A 265 0.62 16.17 31.80
N ARG A 266 1.80 16.27 32.42
CA ARG A 266 2.87 15.28 32.28
C ARG A 266 2.46 13.94 32.88
N ASP A 267 1.89 13.95 34.08
CA ASP A 267 1.45 12.73 34.76
C ASP A 267 0.32 12.05 33.98
N ILE A 268 -0.62 12.82 33.41
CA ILE A 268 -1.65 12.27 32.51
C ILE A 268 -1.02 11.65 31.26
N ALA A 269 -0.07 12.34 30.63
CA ALA A 269 0.60 11.84 29.43
C ALA A 269 1.39 10.55 29.72
N GLU A 270 2.06 10.48 30.87
CA GLU A 270 2.79 9.28 31.32
C GLU A 270 1.82 8.12 31.57
N ASN A 271 0.70 8.34 32.28
CA ASN A 271 -0.32 7.32 32.51
C ASN A 271 -0.95 6.82 31.20
N ALA A 272 -1.30 7.73 30.28
CA ALA A 272 -1.82 7.36 28.97
C ALA A 272 -0.79 6.58 28.15
N SER A 273 0.50 6.92 28.25
CA SER A 273 1.57 6.18 27.57
C SER A 273 1.73 4.75 28.10
N ALA A 274 1.59 4.56 29.41
CA ALA A 274 1.63 3.26 30.06
C ALA A 274 0.43 2.38 29.63
N GLU A 275 -0.76 2.96 29.59
CA GLU A 275 -1.98 2.27 29.10
C GLU A 275 -1.85 1.86 27.63
N ILE A 276 -1.34 2.75 26.77
CA ILE A 276 -1.08 2.41 25.35
C ILE A 276 -0.09 1.26 25.23
N LEU A 277 0.96 1.23 26.06
CA LEU A 277 1.96 0.15 26.05
C LEU A 277 1.34 -1.18 26.49
N GLN A 278 0.49 -1.16 27.52
CA GLN A 278 -0.25 -2.34 27.97
C GLN A 278 -1.19 -2.88 26.89
N LEU A 279 -2.03 -2.02 26.29
CA LEU A 279 -2.95 -2.40 25.21
C LEU A 279 -2.20 -2.95 23.98
N ARG A 280 -1.03 -2.39 23.66
CA ARG A 280 -0.16 -2.92 22.59
C ARG A 280 0.36 -4.32 22.91
N SER A 281 0.71 -4.60 24.17
CA SER A 281 1.12 -5.93 24.61
C SER A 281 -0.03 -6.93 24.49
N GLU A 282 -1.22 -6.58 25.00
CA GLU A 282 -2.42 -7.41 24.95
C GLU A 282 -2.83 -7.73 23.50
N LEU A 283 -2.83 -6.73 22.60
CA LEU A 283 -3.05 -6.94 21.16
C LEU A 283 -2.00 -7.88 20.55
N GLY A 284 -0.75 -7.79 21.00
CA GLY A 284 0.33 -8.69 20.60
C GLY A 284 0.03 -10.15 20.95
N ASP A 285 -0.47 -10.40 22.15
CA ASP A 285 -0.79 -11.74 22.64
C ASP A 285 -2.05 -12.31 21.98
N LEU A 286 -3.10 -11.50 21.82
CA LEU A 286 -4.29 -11.89 21.06
C LEU A 286 -3.95 -12.25 19.61
N ARG A 287 -3.03 -11.52 18.96
CA ARG A 287 -2.55 -11.86 17.61
C ARG A 287 -1.79 -13.18 17.58
N LYS A 288 -0.97 -13.48 18.60
CA LYS A 288 -0.30 -14.79 18.71
C LYS A 288 -1.33 -15.91 18.87
N MET A 289 -2.33 -15.72 19.72
CA MET A 289 -3.41 -16.69 19.93
C MET A 289 -4.22 -16.94 18.66
N ASN A 290 -4.62 -15.89 17.94
CA ASN A 290 -5.33 -16.01 16.67
C ASN A 290 -4.52 -16.76 15.61
N ARG A 291 -3.20 -16.49 15.52
CA ARG A 291 -2.32 -17.29 14.64
C ARG A 291 -2.28 -18.77 15.04
N GLY A 292 -2.25 -19.06 16.34
CA GLY A 292 -2.33 -20.42 16.86
C GLY A 292 -3.63 -21.12 16.47
N LEU A 293 -4.77 -20.47 16.68
CA LEU A 293 -6.09 -20.98 16.30
C LEU A 293 -6.21 -21.21 14.79
N PHE A 294 -5.71 -20.28 13.97
CA PHE A 294 -5.70 -20.43 12.53
C PHE A 294 -4.88 -21.64 12.07
N ASN A 295 -3.71 -21.85 12.67
CA ASN A 295 -2.87 -23.02 12.38
C ASN A 295 -3.57 -24.33 12.79
N CYS A 296 -4.23 -24.36 13.95
CA CYS A 296 -5.03 -25.50 14.38
C CYS A 296 -6.19 -25.78 13.41
N ALA A 297 -6.95 -24.75 13.04
CA ALA A 297 -8.04 -24.88 12.07
C ALA A 297 -7.54 -25.44 10.73
N ARG A 298 -6.41 -24.94 10.22
CA ARG A 298 -5.79 -25.44 9.00
C ARG A 298 -5.41 -26.92 9.10
N ALA A 299 -4.86 -27.35 10.24
CA ALA A 299 -4.54 -28.75 10.49
C ALA A 299 -5.81 -29.63 10.51
N PHE A 300 -6.89 -29.17 11.15
CA PHE A 300 -8.18 -29.87 11.15
C PHE A 300 -8.76 -30.00 9.75
N PHE A 301 -8.77 -28.94 8.94
CA PHE A 301 -9.25 -29.01 7.55
C PHE A 301 -8.43 -29.97 6.69
N THR A 302 -7.11 -29.99 6.88
CA THR A 302 -6.23 -30.93 6.16
C THR A 302 -6.58 -32.38 6.53
N LYS A 303 -6.79 -32.66 7.82
CA LYS A 303 -7.17 -33.98 8.31
C LYS A 303 -8.57 -34.39 7.84
N ALA A 304 -9.54 -33.47 7.86
CA ALA A 304 -10.88 -33.71 7.37
C ALA A 304 -10.88 -34.07 5.87
N ARG A 305 -10.05 -33.39 5.07
CA ARG A 305 -9.85 -33.72 3.65
C ARG A 305 -9.29 -35.13 3.45
N LEU A 306 -8.27 -35.52 4.21
CA LEU A 306 -7.72 -36.88 4.14
C LEU A 306 -8.78 -37.94 4.47
N PHE A 307 -9.63 -37.69 5.48
CA PHE A 307 -10.73 -38.60 5.80
C PHE A 307 -11.79 -38.66 4.71
N GLN A 308 -12.11 -37.53 4.08
CA GLN A 308 -13.03 -37.48 2.94
C GLN A 308 -12.48 -38.28 1.75
N ASP A 309 -11.20 -38.11 1.43
CA ASP A 309 -10.54 -38.85 0.35
C ASP A 309 -10.55 -40.37 0.63
N HIS A 310 -10.28 -40.79 1.88
CA HIS A 310 -10.37 -42.19 2.28
C HIS A 310 -11.80 -42.75 2.20
N ALA A 311 -12.81 -41.97 2.61
CA ALA A 311 -14.20 -42.36 2.51
C ALA A 311 -14.62 -42.60 1.05
N GLN A 312 -14.21 -41.73 0.12
CA GLN A 312 -14.47 -41.91 -1.31
C GLN A 312 -13.84 -43.18 -1.88
N VAL A 313 -12.62 -43.52 -1.47
CA VAL A 313 -11.96 -44.77 -1.88
C VAL A 313 -12.72 -45.99 -1.37
N LEU A 314 -13.19 -45.95 -0.12
CA LEU A 314 -14.00 -47.02 0.46
C LEU A 314 -15.35 -47.17 -0.25
N GLU A 315 -16.02 -46.07 -0.58
CA GLU A 315 -17.25 -46.07 -1.36
C GLU A 315 -17.04 -46.68 -2.76
N ALA A 316 -15.95 -46.34 -3.43
CA ALA A 316 -15.61 -46.90 -4.74
C ALA A 316 -15.35 -48.42 -4.66
N HIS A 317 -14.65 -48.89 -3.61
CA HIS A 317 -14.45 -50.32 -3.38
C HIS A 317 -15.76 -51.06 -3.10
N LEU A 318 -16.65 -50.48 -2.28
CA LEU A 318 -17.97 -51.07 -2.01
C LEU A 318 -18.81 -51.17 -3.28
N HIS A 319 -18.82 -50.12 -4.11
CA HIS A 319 -19.51 -50.14 -5.40
C HIS A 319 -18.97 -51.23 -6.33
N THR A 320 -17.64 -51.41 -6.38
CA THR A 320 -17.00 -52.46 -7.18
C THR A 320 -17.40 -53.85 -6.69
N TYR A 321 -17.31 -54.09 -5.38
CA TYR A 321 -17.70 -55.36 -4.76
C TYR A 321 -19.18 -55.70 -4.97
N MET A 322 -20.06 -54.72 -4.82
CA MET A 322 -21.50 -54.89 -5.09
C MET A 322 -21.80 -55.19 -6.56
N GLY A 323 -21.03 -54.60 -7.48
CA GLY A 323 -21.10 -54.90 -8.91
C GLY A 323 -20.70 -56.35 -9.22
N GLU A 324 -19.58 -56.81 -8.66
CA GLU A 324 -19.11 -58.20 -8.80
C GLU A 324 -20.14 -59.19 -8.24
N MET A 325 -20.64 -58.95 -7.02
CA MET A 325 -21.67 -59.81 -6.41
C MET A 325 -22.96 -59.86 -7.25
N SER A 326 -23.37 -58.74 -7.87
CA SER A 326 -24.53 -58.72 -8.76
C SER A 326 -24.33 -59.59 -10.00
N VAL A 327 -23.13 -59.56 -10.60
CA VAL A 327 -22.76 -60.45 -11.71
C VAL A 327 -22.76 -61.92 -11.29
N LEU A 328 -22.23 -62.23 -10.10
CA LEU A 328 -22.24 -63.60 -9.57
C LEU A 328 -23.66 -64.12 -9.36
N MET A 329 -24.54 -63.30 -8.79
CA MET A 329 -25.95 -63.64 -8.58
C MET A 329 -26.70 -63.84 -9.90
N GLU A 330 -26.40 -63.02 -10.92
CA GLU A 330 -26.97 -63.15 -12.26
C GLU A 330 -26.52 -64.45 -12.95
N ASN A 331 -25.24 -64.81 -12.83
CA ASN A 331 -24.70 -66.07 -13.37
C ASN A 331 -25.29 -67.29 -12.67
N PHE A 332 -25.47 -67.22 -11.35
CA PHE A 332 -26.10 -68.27 -10.56
C PHE A 332 -27.55 -68.51 -11.01
N LYS A 333 -28.33 -67.45 -11.23
CA LYS A 333 -29.69 -67.55 -11.77
C LYS A 333 -29.75 -68.20 -13.15
N LYS A 334 -28.71 -68.04 -13.98
CA LYS A 334 -28.62 -68.63 -15.32
C LYS A 334 -28.16 -70.10 -15.33
N GLY A 335 -27.93 -70.71 -14.17
CA GLY A 335 -27.48 -72.11 -14.06
C GLY A 335 -26.06 -72.33 -14.59
N ILE A 336 -25.26 -71.27 -14.73
CA ILE A 336 -23.87 -71.37 -15.19
C ILE A 336 -23.06 -71.98 -14.02
N GLN A 337 -22.53 -73.20 -14.20
CA GLN A 337 -21.67 -73.81 -13.19
C GLN A 337 -20.44 -72.93 -12.93
N PHE A 338 -20.28 -72.57 -11.67
CA PHE A 338 -19.20 -71.73 -11.19
C PHE A 338 -17.87 -72.48 -11.37
N ARG A 339 -17.03 -72.04 -12.32
CA ARG A 339 -15.61 -72.40 -12.27
C ARG A 339 -14.97 -71.53 -11.20
N PRO A 340 -14.36 -72.09 -10.14
CA PRO A 340 -13.71 -71.28 -9.12
C PRO A 340 -12.65 -70.40 -9.78
N PRO A 341 -12.61 -69.10 -9.43
CA PRO A 341 -11.61 -68.20 -9.99
C PRO A 341 -10.23 -68.75 -9.67
N ILE A 342 -9.38 -68.84 -10.70
CA ILE A 342 -7.96 -69.14 -10.56
C ILE A 342 -7.42 -68.14 -9.55
N LEU A 343 -6.97 -68.64 -8.40
CA LEU A 343 -6.42 -67.82 -7.31
C LEU A 343 -5.35 -66.89 -7.90
N LEU A 344 -5.69 -65.62 -8.04
CA LEU A 344 -4.71 -64.62 -8.42
C LEU A 344 -3.67 -64.55 -7.30
N PRO A 345 -2.37 -64.52 -7.64
CA PRO A 345 -1.30 -64.49 -6.66
C PRO A 345 -1.52 -63.32 -5.71
N SER A 346 -1.39 -63.61 -4.41
CA SER A 346 -1.60 -62.64 -3.34
C SER A 346 -0.80 -61.37 -3.62
N PRO A 347 -1.38 -60.17 -3.47
CA PRO A 347 -0.64 -58.94 -3.67
C PRO A 347 0.59 -58.94 -2.74
N PRO A 348 1.77 -58.54 -3.24
CA PRO A 348 2.99 -58.56 -2.46
C PRO A 348 2.78 -57.72 -1.20
N LYS A 349 3.08 -58.30 -0.02
CA LYS A 349 3.01 -57.62 1.26
C LYS A 349 3.82 -56.32 1.18
N GLN A 350 3.14 -55.19 1.05
CA GLN A 350 3.78 -53.89 1.10
C GLN A 350 4.38 -53.72 2.49
N LYS A 351 5.72 -53.64 2.55
CA LYS A 351 6.44 -53.36 3.80
C LYS A 351 6.01 -51.97 4.29
N PRO A 352 5.73 -51.79 5.58
CA PRO A 352 5.37 -50.49 6.13
C PRO A 352 6.52 -49.52 5.91
N VAL A 353 6.25 -48.44 5.17
CA VAL A 353 7.19 -47.33 5.01
C VAL A 353 7.16 -46.55 6.33
N CYS A 354 8.23 -46.69 7.13
CA CYS A 354 8.46 -45.84 8.29
C CYS A 354 8.69 -44.39 7.82
N THR A 355 7.66 -43.57 7.88
CA THR A 355 7.79 -42.12 7.72
C THR A 355 8.44 -41.57 8.99
N VAL A 356 9.73 -41.28 8.91
CA VAL A 356 10.48 -40.58 9.97
C VAL A 356 9.96 -39.15 10.04
N ALA A 357 9.37 -38.77 11.17
CA ALA A 357 9.01 -37.39 11.47
C ALA A 357 10.28 -36.58 11.77
N GLN A 358 10.44 -35.43 11.11
CA GLN A 358 11.38 -34.37 11.48
C GLN A 358 10.60 -33.11 11.86
#